data_AF-A0A2V8FBP1-F1
#
_entry.id   AF-A0A2V8FBP1-F1
#
_cell.length_a   1.000
_cell.length_b   1.000
_cell.length_c   1.000
_cell.angle_alpha   90.00
_cell.angle_beta   90.00
_cell.angle_gamma   90.00
#
_symmetry.space_group_name_H-M   'P 1'
#
loop_
_entity.id
_entity.type
_entity.pdbx_description
1 polymer ?
#
loop_
_entity_poly.entity_id
_entity_poly.type
_entity_poly.pdbx_seq_one_letter_code
_entity_poly.pdbx_strand_id
1 'polypeptide(L)'
;LASGQVDLIAGDATAGLIKGLDLVQLEDNRRYFPPYDAAAVARAETLLRYPQVRGAIDRLSGRVSPADMRAMNYAADVEHRDVTAIVRDFLARLP
;
A
#
# COMPACT_ATOMS: atom_id res chain seq x y z
N LEU A 1 15.97 -9.34 14.47
CA LEU A 1 16.08 -9.50 13.01
C LEU A 1 17.40 -8.94 12.52
N ALA A 2 17.56 -7.65 12.23
CA ALA A 2 18.84 -7.11 11.70
C ALA A 2 20.07 -7.32 12.63
N SER A 3 19.87 -7.20 13.95
CA SER A 3 20.92 -7.44 14.96
C SER A 3 21.01 -8.90 15.43
N GLY A 4 20.21 -9.82 14.88
CA GLY A 4 20.15 -11.23 15.31
C GLY A 4 19.52 -11.47 16.69
N GLN A 5 18.94 -10.45 17.33
CA GLN A 5 18.40 -10.58 18.70
C GLN A 5 17.00 -11.19 18.79
N VAL A 6 16.26 -11.26 17.67
CA VAL A 6 14.89 -11.78 17.59
C VAL A 6 14.65 -12.39 16.21
N ASP A 7 13.86 -13.47 16.16
CA ASP A 7 13.54 -14.22 14.93
C ASP A 7 12.18 -13.87 14.32
N LEU A 8 11.28 -13.27 15.11
CA LEU A 8 9.93 -12.91 14.68
C LEU A 8 9.54 -11.54 15.26
N ILE A 9 8.83 -10.74 14.47
CA ILE A 9 8.25 -9.46 14.90
C ILE A 9 6.81 -9.34 14.39
N ALA A 10 5.99 -8.60 15.13
CA ALA A 10 4.74 -8.09 14.59
C ALA A 10 5.03 -6.85 13.73
N GLY A 11 4.34 -6.73 12.60
CA GLY A 11 4.51 -5.59 11.69
C GLY A 11 3.36 -5.49 10.68
N ASP A 12 3.30 -4.36 10.01
CA ASP A 12 2.25 -4.08 9.03
C ASP A 12 2.51 -4.80 7.71
N ALA A 13 1.45 -5.35 7.12
CA ALA A 13 1.51 -6.15 5.88
C ALA A 13 2.10 -5.39 4.67
N THR A 14 2.07 -4.07 4.70
CA THR A 14 2.54 -3.18 3.64
C THR A 14 3.85 -2.46 3.98
N ALA A 15 4.49 -2.77 5.11
CA ALA A 15 5.72 -2.12 5.53
C ALA A 15 6.86 -2.32 4.52
N GLY A 16 7.54 -1.23 4.14
CA GLY A 16 8.67 -1.28 3.20
C GLY A 16 9.84 -2.14 3.68
N LEU A 17 10.07 -2.17 5.00
CA LEU A 17 11.14 -2.94 5.64
C LEU A 17 11.07 -4.45 5.38
N ILE A 18 9.89 -4.99 5.06
CA ILE A 18 9.75 -6.40 4.66
C ILE A 18 10.67 -6.68 3.46
N LYS A 19 10.67 -5.80 2.46
CA LYS A 19 11.55 -5.93 1.29
C LYS A 19 13.01 -5.59 1.63
N GLY A 20 13.24 -4.55 2.43
CA GLY A 20 14.59 -4.08 2.75
C GLY A 20 15.42 -5.04 3.59
N LEU A 21 14.76 -5.89 4.39
CA LEU A 21 15.38 -6.87 5.26
C LEU A 21 15.20 -8.32 4.75
N ASP A 22 14.69 -8.50 3.53
CA ASP A 22 14.40 -9.81 2.92
C ASP A 22 13.56 -10.73 3.82
N LEU A 23 12.50 -10.17 4.41
CA LEU A 23 11.63 -10.89 5.33
C LEU A 23 10.46 -11.56 4.61
N VAL A 24 10.00 -12.68 5.16
CA VAL A 24 8.81 -13.39 4.69
C VAL A 24 7.62 -13.04 5.58
N GLN A 25 6.53 -12.58 4.96
CA GLN A 25 5.25 -12.36 5.66
C GLN A 25 4.55 -13.70 5.88
N LEU A 26 4.15 -13.98 7.12
CA LEU A 26 3.32 -15.15 7.44
C LEU A 26 1.84 -14.86 7.15
N GLU A 27 1.12 -15.88 6.69
CA GLU A 27 -0.32 -15.80 6.43
C GLU A 27 -1.13 -15.91 7.73
N ASP A 28 -2.07 -14.98 7.95
CA ASP A 28 -3.09 -15.11 9.00
C ASP A 28 -4.23 -16.03 8.55
N ASN A 29 -3.93 -17.32 8.44
CA ASN A 29 -4.85 -18.34 7.91
C ASN A 29 -6.10 -18.57 8.78
N ARG A 30 -6.05 -18.19 10.06
CA ARG A 30 -7.18 -18.28 11.00
C ARG A 30 -7.96 -16.98 11.11
N ARG A 31 -7.55 -15.93 10.38
CA ARG A 31 -8.20 -14.61 10.36
C ARG A 31 -8.37 -14.05 11.77
N TYR A 32 -7.32 -14.15 12.57
CA TYR A 32 -7.30 -13.56 13.90
C TYR A 32 -7.39 -12.03 13.82
N PHE A 33 -6.74 -11.44 12.81
CA PHE A 33 -6.80 -10.01 12.54
C PHE A 33 -7.99 -9.67 11.62
N PRO A 34 -8.69 -8.56 11.88
CA PRO A 34 -9.70 -8.06 10.95
C PRO A 34 -9.03 -7.61 9.63
N PRO A 35 -9.76 -7.65 8.50
CA PRO A 35 -9.25 -7.13 7.24
C PRO A 35 -9.06 -5.61 7.32
N TYR A 36 -7.91 -5.13 6.84
CA TYR A 36 -7.57 -3.70 6.74
C TYR A 36 -7.42 -3.29 5.27
N ASP A 37 -8.51 -3.38 4.52
CA ASP A 37 -8.54 -2.98 3.12
C ASP A 37 -8.57 -1.45 2.99
N ALA A 38 -7.79 -0.92 2.04
CA ALA A 38 -7.80 0.50 1.73
C ALA A 38 -9.03 0.84 0.88
N ALA A 39 -9.82 1.82 1.34
CA ALA A 39 -10.99 2.32 0.63
C ALA A 39 -10.89 3.83 0.42
N ALA A 40 -11.22 4.29 -0.80
CA ALA A 40 -11.36 5.71 -1.06
C ALA A 40 -12.69 6.21 -0.47
N VAL A 41 -12.63 7.26 0.34
CA VAL A 41 -13.80 7.91 0.93
C VAL A 41 -13.85 9.36 0.48
N ALA A 42 -15.03 9.79 0.02
CA ALA A 42 -15.26 11.16 -0.41
C ALA A 42 -16.65 11.64 0.03
N ARG A 43 -16.79 12.95 0.23
CA ARG A 43 -18.07 13.56 0.58
C ARG A 43 -19.06 13.42 -0.57
N ALA A 44 -20.30 13.04 -0.25
CA ALA A 44 -21.36 12.86 -1.24
C ALA A 44 -21.59 14.13 -2.08
N GLU A 45 -21.62 15.30 -1.44
CA GLU A 45 -21.76 16.60 -2.12
C GLU A 45 -20.69 16.82 -3.20
N THR A 46 -19.43 16.47 -2.90
CA THR A 46 -18.32 16.60 -3.86
C THR A 46 -18.52 15.67 -5.06
N LEU A 47 -18.96 14.42 -4.84
CA LEU A 47 -19.19 13.47 -5.92
C LEU A 47 -20.42 13.84 -6.77
N LEU A 48 -21.43 14.48 -6.18
CA LEU A 48 -22.59 14.99 -6.91
C LEU A 48 -22.24 16.21 -7.76
N ARG A 49 -21.43 17.13 -7.21
CA ARG A 49 -20.99 18.34 -7.92
C ARG A 49 -19.94 18.05 -8.99
N TYR A 50 -19.08 17.07 -8.76
CA TYR A 50 -17.97 16.70 -9.65
C TYR A 50 -17.97 15.20 -9.94
N PRO A 51 -18.91 14.69 -10.76
CA PRO A 51 -19.04 13.25 -11.05
C PRO A 51 -17.77 12.63 -11.67
N GLN A 52 -16.93 13.44 -12.34
CA GLN A 52 -15.64 12.99 -12.85
C GLN A 52 -14.67 12.51 -11.75
N VAL A 53 -14.82 13.00 -10.52
CA VAL A 53 -14.00 12.56 -9.38
C VAL A 53 -14.31 11.10 -9.04
N ARG A 54 -15.59 10.71 -9.08
CA ARG A 54 -16.00 9.31 -8.92
C ARG A 54 -15.32 8.43 -9.98
N GLY A 55 -15.43 8.82 -11.26
CA GLY A 55 -14.78 8.08 -12.35
C GLY A 55 -13.27 7.99 -12.21
N ALA A 56 -12.61 9.03 -11.69
CA ALA A 56 -11.17 8.99 -11.43
C ALA A 56 -10.80 8.01 -10.30
N ILE A 57 -11.56 8.02 -9.20
CA ILE A 57 -11.37 7.10 -8.06
C ILE A 57 -11.63 5.65 -8.49
N ASP A 58 -12.70 5.41 -9.24
CA ASP A 58 -13.10 4.07 -9.68
C ASP A 58 -12.03 3.42 -10.56
N ARG A 59 -11.29 4.21 -11.36
CA ARG A 59 -10.15 3.71 -12.15
C ARG A 59 -9.01 3.15 -11.31
N LEU A 60 -8.88 3.56 -10.04
CA LEU A 60 -7.86 3.07 -9.11
C LEU A 60 -8.33 1.82 -8.34
N SER A 61 -9.63 1.56 -8.30
CA SER A 61 -10.20 0.43 -7.56
C SER A 61 -9.63 -0.90 -8.06
N GLY A 62 -9.11 -1.72 -7.13
CA GLY A 62 -8.50 -3.02 -7.45
C GLY A 62 -7.18 -2.96 -8.23
N ARG A 63 -6.58 -1.76 -8.43
CA ARG A 63 -5.34 -1.60 -9.20
C ARG A 63 -4.06 -1.63 -8.36
N VAL A 64 -4.19 -1.53 -7.03
CA VAL A 64 -3.04 -1.52 -6.11
C VAL A 64 -3.04 -2.82 -5.33
N SER A 65 -2.14 -3.74 -5.68
CA SER A 65 -1.96 -4.96 -4.89
C SER A 65 -1.14 -4.69 -3.61
N PRO A 66 -1.18 -5.57 -2.60
CA PRO A 66 -0.32 -5.46 -1.42
C PRO A 66 1.18 -5.45 -1.78
N ALA A 67 1.58 -6.17 -2.84
CA ALA A 67 2.95 -6.18 -3.31
C ALA A 67 3.37 -4.83 -3.91
N ASP A 68 2.47 -4.20 -4.67
CA ASP A 68 2.71 -2.85 -5.20
C ASP A 68 2.83 -1.83 -4.08
N MET A 69 1.94 -1.90 -3.08
CA MET A 69 1.97 -1.00 -1.92
C MET A 69 3.28 -1.15 -1.13
N ARG A 70 3.74 -2.39 -0.87
CA ARG A 70 5.06 -2.63 -0.25
C ARG A 70 6.20 -2.03 -1.05
N ALA A 71 6.16 -2.14 -2.38
CA ALA A 71 7.20 -1.58 -3.24
C ALA A 71 7.21 -0.03 -3.17
N MET A 72 6.03 0.61 -3.17
CA MET A 72 5.91 2.05 -3.02
C MET A 72 6.36 2.53 -1.63
N ASN A 73 5.95 1.83 -0.57
CA ASN A 73 6.37 2.15 0.80
C ASN A 73 7.87 1.94 1.00
N TYR A 74 8.48 0.90 0.41
CA TYR A 74 9.93 0.74 0.41
C TYR A 74 10.66 1.94 -0.22
N ALA A 75 10.17 2.41 -1.38
CA ALA A 75 10.74 3.58 -2.04
C ALA A 75 10.63 4.85 -1.19
N ALA A 76 9.56 5.00 -0.40
CA ALA A 76 9.38 6.15 0.48
C ALA A 76 10.19 6.03 1.78
N ASP A 77 10.02 4.92 2.51
CA ASP A 77 10.53 4.72 3.87
C ASP A 77 12.02 4.42 3.90
N VAL A 78 12.53 3.70 2.89
CA VAL A 78 13.92 3.21 2.85
C VAL A 78 14.75 3.96 1.82
N GLU A 79 14.23 4.16 0.61
CA GLU A 79 14.96 4.89 -0.44
C GLU A 79 14.79 6.41 -0.34
N HIS A 80 13.90 6.89 0.52
CA HIS A 80 13.59 8.31 0.72
C HIS A 80 13.24 9.06 -0.57
N ARG A 81 12.65 8.35 -1.54
CA ARG A 81 12.17 8.95 -2.78
C ARG A 81 10.92 9.78 -2.52
N ASP A 82 10.75 10.84 -3.31
CA ASP A 82 9.57 11.67 -3.24
C ASP A 82 8.29 10.87 -3.57
N VAL A 83 7.28 10.98 -2.70
CA VAL A 83 6.01 10.23 -2.82
C VAL A 83 5.27 10.58 -4.13
N THR A 84 5.34 11.84 -4.57
CA THR A 84 4.69 12.25 -5.83
C THR A 84 5.32 11.56 -7.02
N ALA A 85 6.65 11.47 -7.05
CA ALA A 85 7.37 10.74 -8.09
C ALA A 85 7.05 9.25 -8.06
N ILE A 86 7.07 8.61 -6.88
CA ILE A 86 6.72 7.18 -6.72
C ILE A 86 5.32 6.88 -7.28
N VAL A 87 4.32 7.67 -6.87
CA VAL A 87 2.93 7.48 -7.30
C VAL A 87 2.80 7.76 -8.81
N ARG A 88 3.50 8.76 -9.35
CA ARG A 88 3.49 9.04 -10.79
C ARG A 88 4.04 7.87 -11.60
N ASP A 89 5.17 7.29 -11.19
CA ASP A 89 5.76 6.12 -11.84
C ASP A 89 4.80 4.92 -11.78
N PHE A 90 4.18 4.69 -10.63
CA PHE A 90 3.18 3.64 -10.46
C PHE A 90 1.94 3.85 -11.36
N LEU A 91 1.45 5.07 -11.50
CA LEU A 91 0.30 5.35 -12.36
C LEU A 91 0.65 5.21 -13.83
N ALA A 92 1.87 5.54 -14.24
CA ALA A 92 2.33 5.45 -15.63
C ALA A 92 2.42 4.02 -16.17
N ARG A 93 2.54 3.01 -15.27
CA ARG A 93 2.53 1.58 -15.63
C ARG A 93 1.14 0.94 -15.58
N LEU A 94 0.11 1.65 -15.13
CA LEU A 94 -1.26 1.13 -15.16
C LEU A 94 -1.77 1.14 -16.61
N PRO A 95 -2.50 0.08 -17.02
CA PRO A 95 -3.07 -0.02 -18.36
C PRO A 95 -4.21 0.97 -18.61
#